data_AF-A0A0G0MKM8-F1
#
_entry.id   AF-A0A0G0MKM8-F1
#
_cell.length_a   1.000
_cell.length_b   1.000
_cell.length_c   1.000
_cell.angle_alpha   90.00
_cell.angle_beta   90.00
_cell.angle_gamma   90.00
#
_symmetry.space_group_name_H-M   'P 1'
#
loop_
_entity.id
_entity.type
_entity.pdbx_description
1 polymer ?
#
loop_
_entity_poly.entity_id
_entity_poly.type
_entity_poly.pdbx_seq_one_letter_code
_entity_poly.pdbx_strand_id
1 'polypeptide(L)'
;MNKIYHFTKFLFFSLILLTLIYGGLTVADLKIKNQNTQQKQTEVENKIANLEKKVTQAQNQITQYSQANNSYQNELKHLQTSLSYYRKPLTDSVKILGESTTITAEIKPPAPVNEKTKTVTRTVTEYIPAPIINQASVIIDNLGSYKVEIAANENAFSLLQKAALKNGFLVEYTTYEGLGVFVTSIGGIKPVGNQYWAFYYNGKYSMVGASAQQITADDTTFWRLESF
;
A
#
# COMPACT_ATOMS: atom_id res chain seq x y z
N MET A 1 41.28 -72.44 -56.23
CA MET A 1 41.65 -71.14 -55.63
C MET A 1 40.61 -70.03 -55.80
N ASN A 2 39.74 -70.01 -56.84
CA ASN A 2 38.78 -68.91 -57.06
C ASN A 2 37.61 -68.75 -56.06
N LYS A 3 37.24 -69.78 -55.29
CA LYS A 3 36.09 -69.69 -54.35
C LYS A 3 36.40 -68.86 -53.09
N ILE A 4 37.66 -68.81 -52.67
CA ILE A 4 38.09 -68.04 -51.49
C ILE A 4 38.09 -66.53 -51.79
N TYR A 5 38.40 -66.13 -53.03
CA TYR A 5 38.47 -64.73 -53.45
C TYR A 5 37.09 -64.05 -53.58
N HIS A 6 36.05 -64.83 -53.91
CA HIS A 6 34.67 -64.30 -53.91
C HIS A 6 34.12 -64.11 -52.50
N PHE A 7 34.46 -65.00 -51.57
CA PHE A 7 34.01 -64.91 -50.18
C PHE A 7 34.63 -63.72 -49.44
N THR A 8 35.93 -63.45 -49.66
CA THR A 8 36.60 -62.27 -49.08
C THR A 8 36.07 -60.96 -49.67
N LYS A 9 35.80 -60.88 -50.98
CA LYS A 9 35.16 -59.67 -51.57
C LYS A 9 33.78 -59.39 -51.00
N PHE A 10 32.98 -60.43 -50.72
CA PHE A 10 31.65 -60.27 -50.11
C PHE A 10 31.74 -59.74 -48.67
N LEU A 11 32.71 -60.22 -47.89
CA LEU A 11 32.98 -59.72 -46.53
C LEU A 11 33.43 -58.25 -46.51
N PHE A 12 34.28 -57.84 -47.45
CA PHE A 12 34.70 -56.43 -47.55
C PHE A 12 33.55 -55.50 -47.95
N PHE A 13 32.69 -55.91 -48.90
CA PHE A 13 31.50 -55.12 -49.26
C PHE A 13 30.48 -55.01 -48.12
N SER A 14 30.27 -56.10 -47.38
CA SER A 14 29.41 -56.10 -46.19
C SER A 14 29.92 -55.15 -45.11
N LEU A 15 31.24 -55.12 -44.87
CA LEU A 15 31.84 -54.23 -43.87
C LEU A 15 31.71 -52.74 -44.26
N ILE A 16 31.92 -52.41 -45.53
CA ILE A 16 31.77 -51.03 -46.05
C ILE A 16 30.32 -50.57 -45.94
N LEU A 17 29.35 -51.43 -46.31
CA LEU A 17 27.93 -51.10 -46.20
C LEU A 17 27.51 -50.86 -44.74
N LEU A 18 28.02 -51.67 -43.81
CA LEU A 18 27.77 -51.52 -42.38
C LEU A 18 28.31 -50.18 -41.86
N THR A 19 29.50 -49.76 -42.29
CA THR A 19 30.09 -48.46 -41.91
C THR A 19 29.35 -47.26 -42.51
N LEU A 20 28.84 -47.37 -43.74
CA LEU A 20 28.04 -46.30 -44.35
C LEU A 20 26.68 -46.13 -43.67
N ILE A 21 26.03 -47.24 -43.28
CA ILE A 21 24.77 -47.22 -42.53
C ILE A 21 24.98 -46.62 -41.13
N TYR A 22 25.98 -47.10 -40.37
CA TYR A 22 26.25 -46.57 -39.03
C TYR A 22 26.74 -45.10 -39.05
N GLY A 23 27.62 -44.74 -39.99
CA GLY A 23 28.10 -43.36 -40.15
C GLY A 23 26.97 -42.39 -40.54
N GLY A 24 26.08 -42.78 -41.45
CA GLY A 24 24.95 -41.97 -41.89
C GLY A 24 23.94 -41.64 -40.79
N LEU A 25 23.63 -42.62 -39.92
CA LEU A 25 22.75 -42.40 -38.76
C LEU A 25 23.32 -41.37 -37.78
N THR A 26 24.62 -41.44 -37.47
CA THR A 26 25.26 -40.50 -36.52
C THR A 26 25.28 -39.05 -37.01
N VAL A 27 25.44 -38.82 -38.32
CA VAL A 27 25.46 -37.47 -38.90
C VAL A 27 24.06 -36.83 -38.92
N ALA A 28 23.02 -37.63 -39.15
CA ALA A 28 21.63 -37.15 -39.11
C ALA A 28 21.24 -36.69 -37.68
N ASP A 29 21.57 -37.50 -36.67
CA ASP A 29 21.31 -37.15 -35.26
C ASP A 29 22.07 -35.90 -34.81
N LEU A 30 23.33 -35.75 -35.26
CA LEU A 30 24.13 -34.54 -35.02
C LEU A 30 23.50 -33.30 -35.66
N LYS A 31 22.97 -33.41 -36.88
CA LYS A 31 22.30 -32.29 -37.58
C LYS A 31 21.02 -31.87 -36.85
N ILE A 32 20.21 -32.83 -36.40
CA ILE A 32 18.99 -32.57 -35.61
C ILE A 32 19.35 -31.89 -34.29
N LYS A 33 20.37 -32.39 -33.58
CA LYS A 33 20.84 -31.81 -32.32
C LYS A 33 21.34 -30.37 -32.49
N ASN A 34 22.04 -30.08 -33.60
CA ASN A 34 22.50 -28.73 -33.93
C ASN A 34 21.31 -27.79 -34.22
N GLN A 35 20.32 -28.23 -35.01
CA GLN A 35 19.10 -27.44 -35.27
C GLN A 35 18.32 -27.12 -33.99
N ASN A 36 18.12 -28.11 -33.11
CA ASN A 36 17.46 -27.92 -31.82
C ASN A 36 18.24 -26.93 -30.93
N THR A 37 19.58 -26.95 -31.00
CA THR A 37 20.43 -26.02 -30.25
C THR A 37 20.28 -24.59 -30.78
N GLN A 38 20.26 -24.40 -32.10
CA GLN A 38 20.05 -23.08 -32.69
C GLN A 38 18.66 -22.51 -32.38
N GLN A 39 17.61 -23.34 -32.41
CA GLN A 39 16.27 -22.91 -32.02
C GLN A 39 16.22 -22.42 -30.57
N LYS A 40 16.85 -23.17 -29.65
CA LYS A 40 16.97 -22.75 -28.24
C LYS A 40 17.75 -21.45 -28.10
N GLN A 41 18.79 -21.25 -28.91
CA GLN A 41 19.57 -20.01 -28.89
C GLN A 41 18.74 -18.81 -29.35
N THR A 42 17.98 -18.93 -30.44
CA THR A 42 17.04 -17.89 -30.89
C THR A 42 15.95 -17.61 -29.85
N GLU A 43 15.44 -18.63 -29.16
CA GLU A 43 14.46 -18.45 -28.08
C GLU A 43 15.06 -17.63 -26.92
N VAL A 44 16.31 -17.93 -26.54
CA VAL A 44 17.03 -17.20 -25.49
C VAL A 44 17.27 -15.74 -25.90
N GLU A 45 17.70 -15.49 -27.14
CA GLU A 45 17.90 -14.14 -27.68
C GLU A 45 16.60 -13.32 -27.66
N ASN A 46 15.47 -13.92 -28.06
CA ASN A 46 14.16 -13.26 -27.98
C ASN A 46 13.75 -12.94 -26.54
N LYS A 47 14.03 -13.84 -25.59
CA LYS A 47 13.78 -13.58 -24.16
C LYS A 47 14.65 -12.45 -23.63
N ILE A 48 15.93 -12.42 -24.00
CA ILE A 48 16.85 -11.33 -23.61
C ILE A 48 16.34 -10.00 -24.15
N ALA A 49 16.01 -9.90 -25.44
CA ALA A 49 15.50 -8.67 -26.04
C ALA A 49 14.19 -8.19 -25.38
N ASN A 50 13.31 -9.10 -24.97
CA ASN A 50 12.10 -8.76 -24.22
C ASN A 50 12.44 -8.23 -22.81
N LEU A 51 13.37 -8.89 -22.11
CA LEU A 51 13.83 -8.45 -20.79
C LEU A 51 14.48 -7.07 -20.87
N GLU A 52 15.32 -6.80 -21.86
CA GLU A 52 15.94 -5.48 -22.07
C GLU A 52 14.89 -4.37 -22.27
N LYS A 53 13.83 -4.65 -23.04
CA LYS A 53 12.70 -3.72 -23.19
C LYS A 53 12.00 -3.46 -21.85
N LYS A 54 11.74 -4.50 -21.07
CA LYS A 54 11.12 -4.37 -19.73
C LYS A 54 12.00 -3.58 -18.77
N VAL A 55 13.31 -3.82 -18.77
CA VAL A 55 14.28 -3.08 -17.95
C VAL A 55 14.27 -1.60 -18.34
N THR A 56 14.28 -1.30 -19.64
CA THR A 56 14.22 0.09 -20.13
C THR A 56 12.92 0.79 -19.70
N GLN A 57 11.79 0.10 -19.80
CA GLN A 57 10.49 0.63 -19.35
C GLN A 57 10.48 0.91 -17.85
N ALA A 58 10.99 -0.02 -17.03
CA ALA A 58 11.09 0.16 -15.59
C ALA A 58 12.00 1.36 -15.23
N GLN A 59 13.13 1.53 -15.93
CA GLN A 59 14.04 2.67 -15.71
C GLN A 59 13.36 4.02 -16.03
N ASN A 60 12.56 4.06 -17.09
CA ASN A 60 11.79 5.25 -17.44
C ASN A 60 10.74 5.58 -16.37
N GLN A 61 10.04 4.57 -15.85
CA GLN A 61 9.09 4.75 -14.74
C GLN A 61 9.77 5.25 -13.46
N ILE A 62 10.91 4.66 -13.09
CA ILE A 62 11.72 5.12 -11.94
C ILE A 62 12.08 6.60 -12.09
N THR A 63 12.49 7.01 -13.30
CA THR A 63 12.84 8.40 -13.59
C THR A 63 11.64 9.33 -13.41
N GLN A 64 10.46 8.95 -13.90
CA GLN A 64 9.23 9.72 -13.72
C GLN A 64 8.84 9.84 -12.25
N TYR A 65 8.89 8.75 -11.48
CA TYR A 65 8.59 8.76 -10.05
C TYR A 65 9.55 9.65 -9.25
N SER A 66 10.84 9.61 -9.59
CA SER A 66 11.83 10.50 -8.96
C SER A 66 11.52 11.97 -9.21
N GLN A 67 11.12 12.33 -10.43
CA GLN A 67 10.76 13.72 -10.77
C GLN A 67 9.51 14.18 -10.02
N ALA A 68 8.47 13.33 -9.98
CA ALA A 68 7.26 13.63 -9.22
C ALA A 68 7.55 13.83 -7.73
N ASN A 69 8.37 12.96 -7.13
CA ASN A 69 8.75 13.09 -5.73
C ASN A 69 9.48 14.41 -5.46
N ASN A 70 10.41 14.82 -6.33
CA ASN A 70 11.08 16.12 -6.19
C ASN A 70 10.10 17.29 -6.25
N SER A 71 9.07 17.21 -7.10
CA SER A 71 8.00 18.22 -7.17
C SER A 71 7.22 18.30 -5.86
N TYR A 72 6.82 17.16 -5.29
CA TYR A 72 6.10 17.13 -4.01
C TYR A 72 6.94 17.68 -2.86
N GLN A 73 8.24 17.37 -2.81
CA GLN A 73 9.15 17.93 -1.80
C GLN A 73 9.24 19.46 -1.90
N ASN A 74 9.28 20.00 -3.12
CA ASN A 74 9.27 21.45 -3.33
C ASN A 74 7.95 22.07 -2.86
N GLU A 75 6.82 21.46 -3.17
CA GLU A 75 5.50 21.93 -2.74
C GLU A 75 5.34 21.92 -1.21
N LEU A 76 5.78 20.84 -0.56
CA LEU A 76 5.79 20.75 0.91
C LEU A 76 6.63 21.86 1.53
N LYS A 77 7.80 22.17 0.95
CA LYS A 77 8.65 23.28 1.39
C LYS A 77 7.96 24.64 1.23
N HIS A 78 7.25 24.85 0.14
CA HIS A 78 6.47 26.08 -0.08
C HIS A 78 5.33 26.22 0.93
N LEU A 79 4.60 25.14 1.21
CA LEU A 79 3.52 25.14 2.21
C LEU A 79 4.04 25.37 3.63
N GLN A 80 5.18 24.78 4.00
CA GLN A 80 5.82 25.07 5.29
C GLN A 80 6.20 26.55 5.41
N THR A 81 6.71 27.13 4.33
CA THR A 81 7.07 28.55 4.28
C THR A 81 5.82 29.43 4.43
N SER A 82 4.72 29.12 3.73
CA SER A 82 3.47 29.89 3.86
C SER A 82 2.85 29.78 5.25
N LEU A 83 2.82 28.58 5.86
CA LEU A 83 2.34 28.40 7.24
C LEU A 83 3.15 29.21 8.26
N SER A 84 4.48 29.32 8.06
CA SER A 84 5.33 30.14 8.94
C SER A 84 4.96 31.63 8.89
N TYR A 85 4.54 32.13 7.72
CA TYR A 85 4.11 33.51 7.53
C TYR A 85 2.81 33.81 8.30
N TYR A 86 1.83 32.90 8.23
CA TYR A 86 0.55 33.06 8.95
C TYR A 86 0.65 32.79 10.47
N ARG A 87 1.66 32.05 10.93
CA ARG A 87 1.89 31.82 12.38
C ARG A 87 2.37 33.09 13.11
N LYS A 88 3.09 33.97 12.42
CA LYS A 88 3.70 35.17 13.00
C LYS A 88 2.70 36.09 13.77
N PRO A 89 1.53 36.48 13.21
CA PRO A 89 0.57 37.34 13.91
C PRO A 89 -0.26 36.68 15.04
N LEU A 90 -0.37 35.34 15.09
CA LEU A 90 -1.09 34.64 16.16
C LEU A 90 -0.32 34.68 17.49
N THR A 91 1.01 34.64 17.45
CA THR A 91 1.87 34.79 18.63
C THR A 91 1.81 36.18 19.27
N ASP A 92 1.60 37.22 18.47
CA ASP A 92 1.47 38.60 18.98
C ASP A 92 0.11 38.83 19.67
N SER A 93 -0.93 38.10 19.24
CA SER A 93 -2.30 38.20 19.77
C SER A 93 -2.48 37.53 21.14
N VAL A 94 -1.76 36.43 21.41
CA VAL A 94 -1.85 35.70 22.69
C VAL A 94 -1.21 36.49 23.85
N LYS A 95 -0.31 37.43 23.56
CA LYS A 95 0.33 38.28 24.59
C LYS A 95 -0.63 39.30 25.24
N ILE A 96 -1.81 39.54 24.66
CA ILE A 96 -2.79 40.53 25.13
C ILE A 96 -3.81 39.94 26.13
N LEU A 97 -3.97 38.61 26.21
CA LEU A 97 -5.00 37.93 27.03
C LEU A 97 -4.53 37.49 28.44
N GLY A 98 -3.30 37.88 28.85
CA GLY A 98 -2.71 37.49 30.14
C GLY A 98 -3.02 38.40 31.33
N GLU A 99 -3.70 39.54 31.13
CA GLU A 99 -4.03 40.48 32.21
C GLU A 99 -5.51 40.37 32.61
N SER A 100 -5.81 39.44 33.53
CA SER A 100 -7.10 39.44 34.23
C SER A 100 -7.12 40.53 35.30
N THR A 101 -7.87 41.59 35.05
CA THR A 101 -8.19 42.64 36.03
C THR A 101 -9.20 42.11 37.05
N THR A 102 -8.77 41.92 38.30
CA THR A 102 -9.64 41.61 39.44
C THR A 102 -10.53 42.82 39.74
N ILE A 103 -11.82 42.75 39.39
CA ILE A 103 -12.79 43.78 39.76
C ILE A 103 -13.27 43.49 41.19
N THR A 104 -12.76 44.23 42.17
CA THR A 104 -13.26 44.21 43.55
C THR A 104 -14.42 45.19 43.65
N ALA A 105 -15.65 44.68 43.68
CA ALA A 105 -16.83 45.48 44.01
C ALA A 105 -16.98 45.57 45.53
N GLU A 106 -16.83 46.77 46.08
CA GLU A 106 -17.03 47.08 47.49
C GLU A 106 -18.54 47.18 47.80
N ILE A 107 -19.08 46.18 48.48
CA ILE A 107 -20.49 46.18 48.94
C ILE A 107 -20.55 46.71 50.37
N LYS A 108 -21.18 47.88 50.55
CA LYS A 108 -21.50 48.49 51.84
C LYS A 108 -22.43 47.58 52.68
N PRO A 109 -22.22 47.42 54.00
CA PRO A 109 -22.98 46.48 54.81
C PRO A 109 -24.38 46.99 55.20
N PRO A 110 -25.43 46.16 55.14
CA PRO A 110 -26.61 46.33 55.96
C PRO A 110 -26.55 45.51 57.26
N ALA A 111 -27.20 46.05 58.28
CA ALA A 111 -27.23 45.67 59.70
C ALA A 111 -27.68 44.21 60.00
N PRO A 112 -27.50 43.72 61.24
CA PRO A 112 -27.47 42.29 61.55
C PRO A 112 -28.87 41.73 61.74
N VAL A 113 -29.21 40.67 61.00
CA VAL A 113 -30.38 39.83 61.27
C VAL A 113 -29.88 38.44 61.64
N ASN A 114 -30.24 38.05 62.87
CA ASN A 114 -29.99 36.74 63.46
C ASN A 114 -30.81 35.66 62.74
N GLU A 115 -30.17 34.85 61.90
CA GLU A 115 -30.70 33.54 61.52
C GLU A 115 -29.59 32.49 61.52
N LYS A 116 -29.79 31.43 62.31
CA LYS A 116 -28.93 30.24 62.34
C LYS A 116 -29.09 29.47 61.03
N THR A 117 -28.37 29.88 59.99
CA THR A 117 -28.21 29.13 58.75
C THR A 117 -26.98 28.22 58.87
N LYS A 118 -27.22 26.90 58.91
CA LYS A 118 -26.15 25.91 58.72
C LYS A 118 -25.81 25.89 57.23
N THR A 119 -24.67 26.44 56.87
CA THR A 119 -24.09 26.34 55.53
C THR A 119 -23.72 24.88 55.26
N VAL A 120 -24.54 24.18 54.49
CA VAL A 120 -24.18 22.87 53.93
C VAL A 120 -23.38 23.15 52.66
N THR A 121 -22.06 23.02 52.75
CA THR A 121 -21.17 23.01 51.59
C THR A 121 -21.46 21.75 50.77
N ARG A 122 -22.36 21.83 49.79
CA ARG A 122 -22.46 20.82 48.75
C ARG A 122 -21.38 21.12 47.72
N THR A 123 -20.35 20.27 47.68
CA THR A 123 -19.44 20.20 46.53
C THR A 123 -20.27 19.75 45.34
N VAL A 124 -20.64 20.68 44.46
CA VAL A 124 -21.15 20.34 43.13
C VAL A 124 -19.94 19.88 42.33
N THR A 125 -19.71 18.56 42.30
CA THR A 125 -18.84 17.97 41.29
C THR A 125 -19.61 18.02 39.99
N GLU A 126 -19.33 19.03 39.16
CA GLU A 126 -19.79 19.05 37.78
C GLU A 126 -19.13 17.85 37.07
N TYR A 127 -19.90 16.78 36.90
CA TYR A 127 -19.49 15.64 36.07
C TYR A 127 -19.49 16.15 34.63
N ILE A 128 -18.33 16.62 34.16
CA ILE A 128 -18.09 16.79 32.72
C ILE A 128 -18.09 15.36 32.17
N PRO A 129 -19.13 14.91 31.44
CA PRO A 129 -19.08 13.60 30.83
C PRO A 129 -17.84 13.56 29.93
N ALA A 130 -17.04 12.50 30.06
CA ALA A 130 -15.92 12.28 29.16
C ALA A 130 -16.43 12.45 27.70
N PRO A 131 -15.72 13.20 26.85
CA PRO A 131 -16.18 13.45 25.48
C PRO A 131 -16.48 12.12 24.81
N ILE A 132 -17.69 11.99 24.25
CA ILE A 132 -18.07 10.80 23.47
C ILE A 132 -17.21 10.81 22.21
N ILE A 133 -16.12 10.04 22.22
CA ILE A 133 -15.21 9.92 21.10
C ILE A 133 -15.79 8.87 20.15
N ASN A 134 -16.46 9.32 19.09
CA ASN A 134 -16.92 8.43 18.03
C ASN A 134 -15.70 7.77 17.38
N GLN A 135 -15.62 6.45 17.44
CA GLN A 135 -14.50 5.68 16.91
C GLN A 135 -15.00 4.50 16.09
N ALA A 136 -14.21 4.12 15.09
CA ALA A 136 -14.39 2.88 14.34
C ALA A 136 -13.08 2.07 14.36
N SER A 137 -13.19 0.79 14.05
CA SER A 137 -12.06 -0.15 14.05
C SER A 137 -11.55 -0.41 12.62
N VAL A 138 -10.24 -0.41 12.45
CA VAL A 138 -9.55 -0.80 11.21
C VAL A 138 -8.67 -2.01 11.51
N ILE A 139 -8.97 -3.14 10.89
CA ILE A 139 -8.21 -4.38 11.03
C ILE A 139 -7.54 -4.69 9.69
N ILE A 140 -6.23 -4.87 9.71
CA ILE A 140 -5.42 -5.03 8.50
C ILE A 140 -4.58 -6.30 8.67
N ASP A 141 -4.72 -7.24 7.73
CA ASP A 141 -3.93 -8.46 7.72
C ASP A 141 -2.43 -8.12 7.73
N ASN A 142 -1.69 -8.86 8.55
CA ASN A 142 -0.23 -8.71 8.70
C ASN A 142 0.25 -7.34 9.21
N LEU A 143 -0.66 -6.48 9.71
CA LEU A 143 -0.29 -5.17 10.27
C LEU A 143 -0.87 -4.92 11.66
N GLY A 144 -2.17 -5.18 11.87
CA GLY A 144 -2.78 -5.09 13.21
C GLY A 144 -4.20 -4.54 13.24
N SER A 145 -4.63 -4.14 14.43
CA SER A 145 -5.95 -3.54 14.69
C SER A 145 -5.79 -2.16 15.31
N TYR A 146 -6.53 -1.19 14.77
CA TYR A 146 -6.43 0.22 15.14
C TYR A 146 -7.80 0.81 15.43
N LYS A 147 -7.91 1.57 16.52
CA LYS A 147 -9.08 2.42 16.79
C LYS A 147 -8.82 3.84 16.33
N VAL A 148 -9.73 4.35 15.51
CA VAL A 148 -9.59 5.64 14.83
C VAL A 148 -10.83 6.48 15.08
N GLU A 149 -10.60 7.74 15.43
CA GLU A 149 -11.66 8.72 15.63
C GLU A 149 -12.29 9.10 14.29
N ILE A 150 -13.62 9.08 14.26
CA ILE A 150 -14.39 9.38 13.05
C ILE A 150 -15.05 10.75 13.15
N ALA A 151 -15.03 11.46 12.02
CA ALA A 151 -15.85 12.64 11.81
C ALA A 151 -17.16 12.25 11.11
N ALA A 152 -18.11 13.18 11.05
CA ALA A 152 -19.35 12.96 10.32
C ALA A 152 -19.07 12.76 8.81
N ASN A 153 -19.81 11.84 8.18
CA ASN A 153 -19.78 11.55 6.73
C ASN A 153 -18.44 11.02 6.19
N GLU A 154 -17.66 10.34 7.03
CA GLU A 154 -16.43 9.67 6.59
C GLU A 154 -16.71 8.33 5.92
N ASN A 155 -15.83 7.96 4.99
CA ASN A 155 -15.87 6.66 4.34
C ASN A 155 -14.74 5.74 4.83
N ALA A 156 -14.82 4.45 4.49
CA ALA A 156 -13.89 3.44 4.92
C ALA A 156 -12.45 3.71 4.44
N PHE A 157 -12.29 4.35 3.28
CA PHE A 157 -10.98 4.73 2.77
C PHE A 157 -10.36 5.90 3.55
N SER A 158 -11.12 6.93 3.90
CA SER A 158 -10.64 7.99 4.80
C SER A 158 -10.27 7.45 6.18
N LEU A 159 -11.02 6.46 6.69
CA LEU A 159 -10.71 5.78 7.93
C LEU A 159 -9.37 5.04 7.87
N LEU A 160 -9.10 4.29 6.79
CA LEU A 160 -7.81 3.63 6.56
C LEU A 160 -6.66 4.64 6.50
N GLN A 161 -6.82 5.75 5.79
CA GLN A 161 -5.77 6.78 5.69
C GLN A 161 -5.48 7.42 7.05
N LYS A 162 -6.51 7.67 7.87
CA LYS A 162 -6.32 8.15 9.25
C LYS A 162 -5.57 7.14 10.12
N ALA A 163 -5.91 5.84 9.99
CA ALA A 163 -5.16 4.79 10.68
C ALA A 163 -3.68 4.82 10.29
N ALA A 164 -3.40 4.96 8.99
CA ALA A 164 -2.06 5.04 8.43
C ALA A 164 -1.26 6.23 8.99
N LEU A 165 -1.85 7.43 8.94
CA LEU A 165 -1.25 8.65 9.45
C LEU A 165 -0.95 8.56 10.96
N LYS A 166 -1.92 8.09 11.76
CA LYS A 166 -1.79 8.02 13.22
C LYS A 166 -0.75 7.00 13.68
N ASN A 167 -0.56 5.92 12.92
CA ASN A 167 0.29 4.80 13.30
C ASN A 167 1.59 4.70 12.48
N GLY A 168 1.86 5.68 11.61
CA GLY A 168 3.15 5.81 10.91
C GLY A 168 3.37 4.77 9.81
N PHE A 169 2.32 4.32 9.12
CA PHE A 169 2.43 3.43 7.97
C PHE A 169 1.88 4.07 6.69
N LEU A 170 2.27 3.55 5.54
CA LEU A 170 1.87 4.07 4.23
C LEU A 170 0.70 3.29 3.64
N VAL A 171 -0.14 3.98 2.89
CA VAL A 171 -1.19 3.38 2.05
C VAL A 171 -0.96 3.87 0.63
N GLU A 172 -0.69 2.95 -0.29
CA GLU A 172 -0.62 3.26 -1.72
C GLU A 172 -1.93 2.85 -2.38
N TYR A 173 -2.39 3.67 -3.33
CA TYR A 173 -3.65 3.44 -4.01
C TYR A 173 -3.66 4.11 -5.39
N THR A 174 -4.62 3.70 -6.22
CA THR A 174 -4.92 4.31 -7.51
C THR A 174 -6.39 4.70 -7.52
N THR A 175 -6.69 5.93 -7.92
CA THR A 175 -8.05 6.42 -8.09
C THR A 175 -8.48 6.23 -9.52
N TYR A 176 -9.64 5.62 -9.72
CA TYR A 176 -10.29 5.48 -11.02
C TYR A 176 -11.56 6.33 -11.04
N GLU A 177 -11.68 7.21 -12.03
CA GLU A 177 -12.90 8.00 -12.21
C GLU A 177 -14.13 7.09 -12.35
N GLY A 178 -15.19 7.39 -11.62
CA GLY A 178 -16.44 6.61 -11.60
C GLY A 178 -16.39 5.28 -10.85
N LEU A 179 -15.22 4.69 -10.62
CA LEU A 179 -15.07 3.39 -9.93
C LEU A 179 -14.55 3.51 -8.49
N GLY A 180 -13.93 4.64 -8.13
CA GLY A 180 -13.43 4.91 -6.79
C GLY A 180 -11.97 4.50 -6.61
N VAL A 181 -11.60 4.19 -5.37
CA VAL A 181 -10.21 3.93 -4.98
C VAL A 181 -9.88 2.44 -4.97
N PHE A 182 -8.79 2.08 -5.62
CA PHE A 182 -8.18 0.76 -5.56
C PHE A 182 -6.90 0.80 -4.73
N VAL A 183 -6.87 0.09 -3.60
CA VAL A 183 -5.71 0.07 -2.68
C VAL A 183 -4.68 -0.95 -3.18
N THR A 184 -3.45 -0.49 -3.39
CA THR A 184 -2.36 -1.28 -3.98
C THR A 184 -1.29 -1.69 -2.96
N SER A 185 -1.23 -1.01 -1.80
CA SER A 185 -0.30 -1.33 -0.72
C SER A 185 -0.83 -0.82 0.61
N ILE A 186 -0.64 -1.59 1.69
CA ILE A 186 -0.90 -1.15 3.06
C ILE A 186 0.31 -1.54 3.91
N GLY A 187 0.91 -0.58 4.61
CA GLY A 187 2.11 -0.81 5.44
C GLY A 187 3.33 -1.29 4.65
N GLY A 188 3.41 -0.98 3.35
CA GLY A 188 4.47 -1.46 2.46
C GLY A 188 4.25 -2.88 1.92
N ILE A 189 3.15 -3.54 2.31
CA ILE A 189 2.79 -4.88 1.85
C ILE A 189 2.00 -4.74 0.54
N LYS A 190 2.64 -5.16 -0.56
CA LYS A 190 2.05 -5.20 -1.90
C LYS A 190 1.54 -6.60 -2.21
N PRO A 191 0.30 -6.75 -2.72
CA PRO A 191 -0.17 -8.03 -3.22
C PRO A 191 0.74 -8.58 -4.34
N VAL A 192 0.93 -9.89 -4.40
CA VAL A 192 1.74 -10.57 -5.43
C VAL A 192 0.90 -11.52 -6.28
N GLY A 193 1.21 -11.64 -7.57
CA GLY A 193 0.49 -12.53 -8.48
C GLY A 193 -0.97 -12.13 -8.66
N ASN A 194 -1.89 -13.03 -8.31
CA ASN A 194 -3.35 -12.82 -8.33
C ASN A 194 -3.91 -12.28 -7.00
N GLN A 195 -3.04 -11.82 -6.09
CA GLN A 195 -3.50 -11.26 -4.83
C GLN A 195 -3.99 -9.81 -4.98
N TYR A 196 -4.87 -9.40 -4.07
CA TYR A 196 -5.32 -8.02 -3.93
C TYR A 196 -5.74 -7.72 -2.49
N TRP A 197 -5.80 -6.43 -2.14
CA TRP A 197 -6.39 -5.98 -0.88
C TRP A 197 -7.90 -5.95 -0.98
N ALA A 198 -8.55 -6.97 -0.42
CA ALA A 198 -10.00 -7.06 -0.32
C ALA A 198 -10.52 -6.24 0.87
N PHE A 199 -11.60 -5.50 0.62
CA PHE A 199 -12.27 -4.69 1.63
C PHE A 199 -13.52 -5.40 2.17
N TYR A 200 -13.58 -5.54 3.49
CA TYR A 200 -14.73 -6.07 4.21
C TYR A 200 -15.28 -5.02 5.16
N TYR A 201 -16.60 -5.00 5.28
CA TYR A 201 -17.34 -4.11 6.17
C TYR A 201 -18.16 -4.95 7.15
N ASN A 202 -17.94 -4.74 8.46
CA ASN A 202 -18.60 -5.47 9.54
C ASN A 202 -18.58 -7.01 9.35
N GLY A 203 -17.41 -7.52 8.95
CA GLY A 203 -17.13 -8.95 8.80
C GLY A 203 -17.61 -9.56 7.48
N LYS A 204 -18.23 -8.80 6.59
CA LYS A 204 -18.72 -9.26 5.28
C LYS A 204 -17.97 -8.60 4.15
N TYR A 205 -17.78 -9.34 3.05
CA TYR A 205 -17.17 -8.78 1.84
C TYR A 205 -18.02 -7.61 1.37
N SER A 206 -17.39 -6.46 1.12
CA SER A 206 -18.12 -5.25 0.77
C SER A 206 -18.62 -5.29 -0.66
N MET A 207 -19.88 -4.89 -0.87
CA MET A 207 -20.48 -4.77 -2.21
C MET A 207 -20.12 -3.45 -2.92
N VAL A 208 -19.50 -2.52 -2.20
CA VAL A 208 -19.01 -1.24 -2.73
C VAL A 208 -17.55 -1.02 -2.33
N GLY A 209 -16.83 -0.20 -3.11
CA GLY A 209 -15.47 0.20 -2.77
C GLY A 209 -15.38 0.98 -1.46
N ALA A 210 -14.21 0.93 -0.80
CA ALA A 210 -13.98 1.59 0.48
C ALA A 210 -14.16 3.13 0.41
N SER A 211 -13.94 3.74 -0.75
CA SER A 211 -14.18 5.18 -0.96
C SER A 211 -15.67 5.56 -1.03
N ALA A 212 -16.57 4.59 -1.21
CA ALA A 212 -18.02 4.78 -1.25
C ALA A 212 -18.74 4.27 0.01
N GLN A 213 -18.13 3.35 0.75
CA GLN A 213 -18.69 2.82 1.99
C GLN A 213 -18.61 3.84 3.12
N GLN A 214 -19.76 4.38 3.53
CA GLN A 214 -19.86 5.26 4.71
C GLN A 214 -19.58 4.49 6.00
N ILE A 215 -18.97 5.17 6.97
CA ILE A 215 -18.61 4.64 8.29
C ILE A 215 -19.32 5.43 9.38
N THR A 216 -19.84 4.69 10.36
CA THR A 216 -20.39 5.21 11.60
C THR A 216 -19.62 4.68 12.82
N ALA A 217 -19.98 5.16 14.00
CA ALA A 217 -19.31 4.74 15.23
C ALA A 217 -19.51 3.24 15.43
N ASP A 218 -18.51 2.60 16.03
CA ASP A 218 -18.45 1.15 16.33
C ASP A 218 -18.39 0.22 15.10
N ASP A 219 -18.43 0.75 13.88
CA ASP A 219 -18.18 -0.05 12.68
C ASP A 219 -16.75 -0.59 12.65
N THR A 220 -16.59 -1.70 11.92
CA THR A 220 -15.29 -2.34 11.71
C THR A 220 -15.03 -2.56 10.22
N THR A 221 -13.90 -2.03 9.76
CA THR A 221 -13.35 -2.29 8.44
C THR A 221 -12.26 -3.35 8.52
N PHE A 222 -12.25 -4.28 7.58
CA PHE A 222 -11.16 -5.26 7.44
C PHE A 222 -10.52 -5.14 6.07
N TRP A 223 -9.20 -5.20 6.06
CA TRP A 223 -8.37 -5.22 4.86
C TRP A 223 -7.62 -6.53 4.85
N ARG A 224 -7.93 -7.38 3.88
CA ARG A 224 -7.37 -8.74 3.79
C ARG A 224 -6.66 -8.96 2.47
N LEU A 225 -5.58 -9.73 2.49
CA LEU A 225 -4.96 -10.19 1.24
C LEU A 225 -5.71 -11.42 0.75
N GLU A 226 -6.46 -11.24 -0.33
CA GLU A 226 -7.21 -12.32 -0.99
C GLU A 226 -6.61 -12.63 -2.36
N SER A 227 -6.97 -13.77 -2.95
CA SER A 227 -6.57 -14.18 -4.31
C SER A 227 -7.81 -14.48 -5.15
N PHE A 228 -7.72 -14.30 -6.48
CA PHE A 228 -8.79 -14.66 -7.43
C PHE A 228 -8.37 -15.74 -8.43
#